data_AF-A0A6H5K6L9-F1
#
_entry.id   AF-A0A6H5K6L9-F1
#
_cell.length_a   1.000
_cell.length_b   1.000
_cell.length_c   1.000
_cell.angle_alpha   90.00
_cell.angle_beta   90.00
_cell.angle_gamma   90.00
#
_symmetry.space_group_name_H-M   'P 1'
#
loop_
_entity.id
_entity.type
_entity.pdbx_description
1 polymer ?
#
loop_
_entity_poly.entity_id
_entity_poly.type
_entity_poly.pdbx_seq_one_letter_code
_entity_poly.pdbx_strand_id
1 'polypeptide(L)'
;MNKLLELKPDALGGMPANAKPEEALAFKVKFNSWYQRFRKRNGFSIRRRTSVGQKLPKGDEGMAWATVMKLREALVKRAGEIYARRHPPAPDESPIKGEDLTSEQLASVEAEVFEELGNMDQTPVQHEIPVETTLEKTGAKDARISTGGKEKERFTLVLAVMADGKKVSPRIIFKGTPFTPPTVSGKGKSTLPRKNSVAWEIHPANRAKHGHPANGMSFGVQEKSWSDQRECNGWISGSWKLRPNNGSIVQQRPCILVLDDFKCHKDEGFIAALKRDANTIVIFIPGRLTPLLQPLDRMLNKQMKRLLRRKYTAYSASAVADARSGKLKPPERGVVSTWCKEAWESSTPETVKTCFMICGLTLALDGSEDHAWCEHNFGEDYRDLLEEQRAVWLAEHADVTLPPLKLPKVPGGFDSNPITAAQKEVEGKLLPYVADESDSEVEVLEGDSDVEVVEGQGGGGAEGEVVEL
;
A
#
# COMPACT_ATOMS: atom_id res chain seq x y z
N MET A 1 18.58 4.92 -20.78
CA MET A 1 19.85 4.18 -20.66
C MET A 1 20.38 3.73 -22.03
N ASN A 2 19.56 3.17 -22.94
CA ASN A 2 20.04 2.73 -24.25
C ASN A 2 20.59 3.86 -25.16
N LYS A 3 20.06 5.10 -25.11
CA LYS A 3 20.63 6.27 -25.82
C LYS A 3 22.01 6.71 -25.28
N LEU A 4 22.38 6.33 -24.05
CA LEU A 4 23.69 6.64 -23.44
C LEU A 4 24.79 5.69 -23.96
N LEU A 5 24.41 4.50 -24.43
CA LEU A 5 25.32 3.49 -24.98
C LEU A 5 25.65 3.73 -26.46
N GLU A 6 24.91 4.61 -27.14
CA GLU A 6 25.15 5.01 -28.54
C GLU A 6 26.15 6.17 -28.68
N LEU A 7 26.61 6.75 -27.56
CA LEU A 7 27.59 7.83 -27.56
C LEU A 7 29.00 7.24 -27.67
N LYS A 8 29.80 7.75 -28.63
CA LYS A 8 31.21 7.38 -28.79
C LYS A 8 31.98 7.53 -27.46
N PRO A 9 32.99 6.67 -27.19
CA PRO A 9 33.81 6.72 -25.96
C PRO A 9 34.38 8.12 -25.68
N ASP A 10 34.67 8.87 -26.74
CA ASP A 10 35.23 10.23 -26.69
C ASP A 10 34.29 11.26 -26.02
N ALA A 11 32.99 10.96 -25.91
CA ALA A 11 32.01 11.79 -25.20
C ALA A 11 31.96 11.53 -23.68
N LEU A 12 32.56 10.44 -23.20
CA LEU A 12 32.75 10.11 -21.79
C LEU A 12 34.09 10.68 -21.30
N GLY A 13 34.23 12.00 -21.34
CA GLY A 13 35.42 12.67 -20.83
C GLY A 13 35.67 12.31 -19.37
N GLY A 14 36.74 11.57 -19.09
CA GLY A 14 37.23 11.32 -17.74
C GLY A 14 37.74 9.92 -17.38
N MET A 15 37.72 8.93 -18.26
CA MET A 15 38.41 7.65 -17.97
C MET A 15 39.89 7.70 -18.35
N PRO A 16 40.83 7.46 -17.42
CA PRO A 16 42.21 7.21 -17.80
C PRO A 16 42.27 5.91 -18.59
N ALA A 17 42.94 5.93 -19.75
CA ALA A 17 42.92 4.86 -20.75
C ALA A 17 43.41 3.47 -20.26
N ASN A 18 43.88 3.34 -19.02
CA ASN A 18 44.51 2.13 -18.45
C ASN A 18 44.00 1.72 -17.06
N ALA A 19 42.80 2.14 -16.62
CA ALA A 19 42.27 1.69 -15.33
C ALA A 19 41.88 0.20 -15.35
N LYS A 20 42.34 -0.57 -14.35
CA LYS A 20 41.94 -1.97 -14.19
C LYS A 20 40.44 -2.05 -13.82
N PRO A 21 39.73 -3.14 -14.19
CA PRO A 21 38.28 -3.27 -13.95
C PRO A 21 37.86 -3.07 -12.49
N GLU A 22 38.79 -3.33 -11.57
CA GLU A 22 38.63 -3.32 -10.12
C GLU A 22 38.60 -1.90 -9.54
N GLU A 23 39.24 -0.92 -10.22
CA GLU A 23 39.29 0.49 -9.80
C GLU A 23 38.10 1.31 -10.34
N ALA A 24 37.39 0.81 -11.36
CA ALA A 24 36.21 1.47 -11.93
C ALA A 24 35.00 1.51 -10.95
N LEU A 25 34.98 0.64 -9.94
CA LEU A 25 33.93 0.64 -8.90
C LEU A 25 34.07 1.77 -7.86
N ALA A 26 35.23 2.43 -7.77
CA ALA A 26 35.51 3.44 -6.75
C ALA A 26 35.35 4.90 -7.23
N PHE A 27 34.85 5.13 -8.46
CA PHE A 27 34.66 6.48 -8.99
C PHE A 27 33.34 7.09 -8.48
N LYS A 28 33.35 7.62 -7.25
CA LYS A 28 32.32 8.56 -6.75
C LYS A 28 32.45 9.89 -7.47
N VAL A 29 32.08 9.96 -8.75
CA VAL A 29 31.65 11.23 -9.33
C VAL A 29 30.38 11.62 -8.60
N LYS A 30 30.25 12.88 -8.20
CA LYS A 30 28.96 13.46 -7.82
C LYS A 30 28.03 13.33 -9.02
N PHE A 31 27.38 12.18 -9.15
CA PHE A 31 26.63 11.75 -10.33
C PHE A 31 25.63 12.84 -10.74
N ASN A 32 25.00 13.50 -9.76
CA ASN A 32 24.08 14.61 -9.99
C ASN A 32 24.72 15.81 -10.71
N SER A 33 25.90 16.28 -10.32
CA SER A 33 26.48 17.50 -10.92
C SER A 33 27.06 17.27 -12.31
N TRP A 34 27.64 16.09 -12.57
CA TRP A 34 28.07 15.72 -13.91
C TRP A 34 26.88 15.47 -14.83
N TYR A 35 25.88 14.72 -14.37
CA TYR A 35 24.69 14.39 -15.15
C TYR A 35 23.87 15.63 -15.52
N GLN A 36 23.65 16.55 -14.57
CA GLN A 36 22.98 17.83 -14.84
C GLN A 36 23.76 18.67 -15.87
N ARG A 37 25.10 18.76 -15.73
CA ARG A 37 25.95 19.49 -16.70
C ARG A 37 25.95 18.82 -18.08
N PHE A 38 26.00 17.49 -18.14
CA PHE A 38 25.91 16.72 -19.36
C PHE A 38 24.56 16.96 -20.07
N ARG A 39 23.44 16.89 -19.34
CA ARG A 39 22.10 17.19 -19.84
C ARG A 39 22.03 18.58 -20.46
N LYS A 40 22.46 19.60 -19.71
CA LYS A 40 22.46 21.00 -20.16
C LYS A 40 23.34 21.21 -21.40
N ARG A 41 24.53 20.61 -21.44
CA ARG A 41 25.47 20.71 -22.58
C ARG A 41 24.94 20.06 -23.86
N ASN A 42 24.18 18.97 -23.72
CA ASN A 42 23.68 18.20 -24.85
C ASN A 42 22.21 18.52 -25.17
N GLY A 43 21.64 19.55 -24.55
CA GLY A 43 20.26 19.98 -24.79
C GLY A 43 19.22 18.91 -24.46
N PHE A 44 19.38 18.21 -23.34
CA PHE A 44 18.40 17.25 -22.84
C PHE A 44 17.68 17.75 -21.58
N SER A 45 16.36 17.58 -21.53
CA SER A 45 15.52 17.79 -20.35
C SER A 45 14.93 16.47 -19.83
N ILE A 46 14.61 16.44 -18.54
CA ILE A 46 13.85 15.33 -17.96
C ILE A 46 12.38 15.69 -18.12
N ARG A 47 11.61 14.76 -18.68
CA ARG A 47 10.16 14.89 -18.83
C ARG A 47 9.49 13.94 -17.84
N ARG A 48 8.48 14.42 -17.13
CA ARG A 48 7.74 13.65 -16.12
C ARG A 48 6.24 13.68 -16.40
N ARG A 49 5.56 12.57 -16.10
CA ARG A 49 4.10 12.54 -15.99
C ARG A 49 3.67 13.07 -14.62
N THR A 50 2.90 14.15 -14.56
CA THR A 50 2.38 14.70 -13.31
C THR A 50 1.23 13.85 -12.77
N SER A 51 1.16 13.71 -11.44
CA SER A 51 -0.02 13.23 -10.74
C SER A 51 -0.33 14.20 -9.62
N VAL A 52 -1.46 14.90 -9.71
CA VAL A 52 -1.95 15.76 -8.63
C VAL A 52 -2.56 14.86 -7.56
N GLY A 53 -1.90 14.78 -6.39
CA GLY A 53 -2.49 14.16 -5.21
C GLY A 53 -3.55 15.08 -4.61
N GLN A 54 -4.69 14.51 -4.19
CA GLN A 54 -5.65 15.27 -3.39
C GLN A 54 -5.02 15.61 -2.04
N LYS A 55 -4.98 16.90 -1.69
CA LYS A 55 -4.71 17.34 -0.32
C LYS A 55 -5.88 16.90 0.57
N LEU A 56 -5.59 16.51 1.81
CA LEU A 56 -6.62 16.30 2.83
C LEU A 56 -7.40 17.62 3.02
N PRO A 57 -8.74 17.64 2.93
CA PRO A 57 -9.52 18.83 3.23
C PRO A 57 -9.41 19.18 4.72
N LYS A 58 -9.41 20.48 5.05
CA LYS A 58 -9.54 20.96 6.44
C LYS A 58 -10.91 20.54 7.00
N GLY A 59 -10.96 20.00 8.22
CA GLY A 59 -12.23 19.70 8.94
C GLY A 59 -12.62 18.23 9.05
N ASP A 60 -11.81 17.28 8.59
CA ASP A 60 -12.05 15.82 8.72
C ASP A 60 -11.38 15.23 9.99
N GLU A 61 -10.70 16.04 10.81
CA GLU A 61 -9.90 15.58 11.95
C GLU A 61 -10.76 14.95 13.05
N GLY A 62 -11.95 15.52 13.31
CA GLY A 62 -12.92 14.94 14.25
C GLY A 62 -13.44 13.57 13.83
N MET A 63 -13.69 13.39 12.54
CA MET A 63 -14.12 12.10 11.98
C MET A 63 -13.00 11.05 12.06
N ALA A 64 -11.75 11.47 11.85
CA ALA A 64 -10.58 10.61 12.03
C ALA A 64 -10.47 10.15 13.49
N TRP A 65 -10.55 11.10 14.43
CA TRP A 65 -10.52 10.80 15.85
C TRP A 65 -11.65 9.86 16.29
N ALA A 66 -12.89 10.13 15.88
CA ALA A 66 -14.03 9.28 16.18
C ALA A 66 -13.85 7.84 15.65
N THR A 67 -13.18 7.68 14.50
CA THR A 67 -12.87 6.36 13.93
C THR A 67 -11.83 5.62 14.77
N VAL A 68 -10.78 6.32 15.23
CA VAL A 68 -9.76 5.76 16.14
C VAL A 68 -10.40 5.36 17.48
N MET A 69 -11.31 6.16 18.03
CA MET A 69 -12.02 5.84 19.27
C MET A 69 -12.92 4.60 19.13
N LYS A 70 -13.68 4.48 18.03
CA LYS A 70 -14.49 3.27 17.74
C LYS A 70 -13.62 2.02 17.62
N LEU A 71 -12.45 2.15 16.99
CA LEU A 71 -11.47 1.06 16.95
C LEU A 71 -10.97 0.72 18.34
N ARG A 72 -10.57 1.71 19.14
CA ARG A 72 -10.10 1.49 20.51
C ARG A 72 -11.14 0.78 21.36
N GLU A 73 -12.41 1.20 21.30
CA GLU A 73 -13.49 0.56 22.04
C GLU A 73 -13.56 -0.95 21.72
N ALA A 74 -13.52 -1.31 20.43
CA ALA A 74 -13.50 -2.71 20.03
C ALA A 74 -12.26 -3.46 20.52
N LEU A 75 -11.08 -2.81 20.50
CA LEU A 75 -9.82 -3.38 21.00
C LEU A 75 -9.83 -3.56 22.53
N VAL A 76 -10.38 -2.61 23.28
CA VAL A 76 -10.51 -2.66 24.76
C VAL A 76 -11.50 -3.75 25.15
N LYS A 77 -12.65 -3.84 24.48
CA LYS A 77 -13.59 -4.96 24.67
C LYS A 77 -12.89 -6.30 24.44
N ARG A 78 -12.08 -6.39 23.38
CA ARG A 78 -11.31 -7.59 23.08
C ARG A 78 -10.24 -7.88 24.14
N ALA A 79 -9.61 -6.86 24.69
CA ALA A 79 -8.67 -6.96 25.80
C ALA A 79 -9.33 -7.60 27.03
N GLY A 80 -10.57 -7.20 27.36
CA GLY A 80 -11.37 -7.81 28.43
C GLY A 80 -11.59 -9.31 28.22
N GLU A 81 -11.97 -9.72 27.01
CA GLU A 81 -12.16 -11.14 26.66
C GLU A 81 -10.85 -11.95 26.79
N ILE A 82 -9.73 -11.39 26.33
CA ILE A 82 -8.41 -12.02 26.43
C ILE A 82 -7.97 -12.11 27.89
N TYR A 83 -8.15 -11.04 28.67
CA TYR A 83 -7.77 -10.97 30.07
C TYR A 83 -8.55 -12.00 30.90
N ALA A 84 -9.87 -12.06 30.73
CA ALA A 84 -10.74 -13.04 31.40
C ALA A 84 -10.37 -14.49 31.07
N ARG A 85 -9.88 -14.76 29.86
CA ARG A 85 -9.39 -16.10 29.50
C ARG A 85 -8.08 -16.46 30.20
N ARG A 86 -7.19 -15.48 30.43
CA ARG A 86 -5.93 -15.67 31.17
C ARG A 86 -6.14 -15.71 32.69
N HIS A 87 -7.16 -14.99 33.16
CA HIS A 87 -7.55 -14.88 34.58
C HIS A 87 -9.05 -15.16 34.71
N PRO A 88 -9.46 -16.45 34.68
CA PRO A 88 -10.86 -16.81 34.79
C PRO A 88 -11.47 -16.29 36.10
N PRO A 89 -12.66 -15.68 36.07
CA PRO A 89 -13.32 -15.22 37.29
C PRO A 89 -13.72 -16.41 38.18
N ALA A 90 -13.94 -16.14 39.46
CA ALA A 90 -14.56 -17.14 40.35
C ALA A 90 -15.96 -17.54 39.85
N PRO A 91 -16.49 -18.71 40.25
CA PRO A 91 -17.78 -19.22 39.74
C PRO A 91 -18.98 -18.27 39.92
N ASP A 92 -18.93 -17.38 40.91
CA ASP A 92 -19.95 -16.40 41.27
C ASP A 92 -19.62 -14.97 40.81
N GLU A 93 -18.47 -14.77 40.17
CA GLU A 93 -18.02 -13.47 39.68
C GLU A 93 -18.20 -13.33 38.17
N SER A 94 -18.59 -12.13 37.73
CA SER A 94 -18.57 -11.80 36.30
C SER A 94 -17.15 -11.46 35.86
N PRO A 95 -16.75 -11.78 34.61
CA PRO A 95 -15.49 -11.30 34.06
C PRO A 95 -15.38 -9.77 34.14
N ILE A 96 -14.18 -9.27 34.47
CA ILE A 96 -13.88 -7.84 34.39
C ILE A 96 -14.03 -7.41 32.93
N LYS A 97 -14.82 -6.36 32.68
CA LYS A 97 -14.99 -5.83 31.33
C LYS A 97 -13.74 -5.08 30.90
N GLY A 98 -13.57 -4.92 29.59
CA GLY A 98 -12.39 -4.26 29.03
C GLY A 98 -12.21 -2.83 29.56
N GLU A 99 -13.32 -2.08 29.63
CA GLU A 99 -13.36 -0.70 30.14
C GLU A 99 -12.97 -0.57 31.62
N ASP A 100 -13.10 -1.64 32.39
CA ASP A 100 -12.81 -1.68 33.83
C ASP A 100 -11.38 -2.16 34.13
N LEU A 101 -10.61 -2.57 33.11
CA LEU A 101 -9.23 -2.99 33.28
C LEU A 101 -8.31 -1.80 33.60
N THR A 102 -7.37 -1.99 34.52
CA THR A 102 -6.30 -1.02 34.80
C THR A 102 -5.35 -0.89 33.61
N SER A 103 -4.60 0.22 33.52
CA SER A 103 -3.57 0.39 32.48
C SER A 103 -2.53 -0.75 32.47
N GLU A 104 -2.17 -1.29 33.63
CA GLU A 104 -1.25 -2.44 33.73
C GLU A 104 -1.88 -3.73 33.17
N GLN A 105 -3.17 -3.95 33.47
CA GLN A 105 -3.91 -5.10 32.95
C GLN A 105 -4.09 -5.01 31.42
N LEU A 106 -4.44 -3.83 30.90
CA LEU A 106 -4.51 -3.57 29.45
C LEU A 106 -3.16 -3.83 28.77
N ALA A 107 -2.06 -3.27 29.31
CA ALA A 107 -0.72 -3.49 28.80
C ALA A 107 -0.32 -4.98 28.78
N SER A 108 -0.78 -5.76 29.77
CA SER A 108 -0.46 -7.20 29.85
C SER A 108 -1.06 -8.05 28.71
N VAL A 109 -2.12 -7.57 28.06
CA VAL A 109 -2.82 -8.26 26.97
C VAL A 109 -2.72 -7.57 25.61
N GLU A 110 -2.22 -6.33 25.58
CA GLU A 110 -2.18 -5.47 24.40
C GLU A 110 -1.50 -6.13 23.19
N ALA A 111 -0.33 -6.76 23.39
CA ALA A 111 0.35 -7.45 22.30
C ALA A 111 -0.52 -8.54 21.66
N GLU A 112 -1.32 -9.28 22.45
CA GLU A 112 -2.23 -10.30 21.92
C GLU A 112 -3.46 -9.68 21.24
N VAL A 113 -3.93 -8.52 21.71
CA VAL A 113 -4.99 -7.75 21.03
C VAL A 113 -4.53 -7.33 19.64
N PHE A 114 -3.30 -6.82 19.50
CA PHE A 114 -2.75 -6.40 18.21
C PHE A 114 -2.42 -7.57 17.28
N GLU A 115 -2.21 -8.80 17.78
CA GLU A 115 -2.15 -9.99 16.92
C GLU A 115 -3.48 -10.28 16.21
N GLU A 116 -4.59 -9.76 16.74
CA GLU A 116 -5.95 -9.95 16.24
C GLU A 116 -6.50 -8.71 15.53
N LEU A 117 -5.66 -7.72 15.23
CA LEU A 117 -5.99 -6.56 14.42
C LEU A 117 -5.35 -6.66 13.04
N GLY A 118 -6.15 -6.50 11.99
CA GLY A 118 -5.65 -6.51 10.62
C GLY A 118 -6.23 -5.40 9.75
N ASN A 119 -5.59 -5.23 8.60
CA ASN A 119 -5.96 -4.27 7.58
C ASN A 119 -5.91 -4.94 6.20
N MET A 120 -6.86 -4.62 5.33
CA MET A 120 -6.91 -5.11 3.94
C MET A 120 -7.27 -3.98 2.99
N ASP A 121 -6.67 -4.02 1.82
CA ASP A 121 -6.96 -3.09 0.73
C ASP A 121 -6.72 -3.75 -0.64
N GLN A 122 -7.39 -3.22 -1.67
CA GLN A 122 -7.15 -3.58 -3.07
C GLN A 122 -6.49 -2.44 -3.82
N THR A 123 -5.35 -2.75 -4.45
CA THR A 123 -4.64 -1.79 -5.27
C THR A 123 -4.57 -2.25 -6.74
N PRO A 124 -4.92 -1.39 -7.71
CA PRO A 124 -4.75 -1.72 -9.11
C PRO A 124 -3.27 -1.69 -9.49
N VAL A 125 -2.84 -2.69 -10.26
CA VAL A 125 -1.48 -2.80 -10.79
C VAL A 125 -1.56 -2.95 -12.30
N GLN A 126 -0.79 -2.15 -13.03
CA GLN A 126 -0.68 -2.27 -14.49
C GLN A 126 0.19 -3.47 -14.85
N HIS A 127 -0.16 -4.16 -15.94
CA HIS A 127 0.62 -5.27 -16.47
C HIS A 127 2.00 -4.82 -16.95
N GLU A 128 2.08 -3.59 -17.45
CA GLU A 128 3.31 -2.86 -17.75
C GLU A 128 3.35 -1.58 -16.93
N ILE A 129 4.45 -1.34 -16.20
CA ILE A 129 4.59 -0.19 -15.31
C ILE A 129 5.77 0.66 -15.83
N PRO A 130 5.59 1.35 -16.98
CA PRO A 130 6.66 2.15 -17.57
C PRO A 130 7.17 3.21 -16.59
N VAL A 131 8.41 3.63 -16.80
CA VAL A 131 9.00 4.75 -16.05
C VAL A 131 8.18 6.02 -16.30
N GLU A 132 8.02 6.83 -15.25
CA GLU A 132 7.28 8.10 -15.35
C GLU A 132 8.18 9.26 -15.78
N THR A 133 9.49 9.01 -15.82
CA THR A 133 10.52 9.95 -16.23
C THR A 133 11.27 9.44 -17.46
N THR A 134 11.54 10.33 -18.41
CA THR A 134 12.34 10.01 -19.59
C THR A 134 13.23 11.18 -19.95
N LEU A 135 14.34 10.87 -20.62
CA LEU A 135 15.29 11.86 -21.12
C LEU A 135 14.95 12.15 -22.58
N GLU A 136 14.64 13.41 -22.88
CA GLU A 136 14.36 13.84 -24.25
C GLU A 136 15.06 15.16 -24.55
N LYS A 137 15.19 15.51 -25.84
CA LYS A 137 15.74 16.81 -26.23
C LYS A 137 14.86 17.93 -25.67
N THR A 138 15.51 18.97 -25.13
CA THR A 138 14.85 20.20 -24.68
C THR A 138 14.00 20.77 -25.82
N GLY A 139 12.73 21.09 -25.54
CA GLY A 139 11.77 21.56 -26.54
C GLY A 139 11.11 20.48 -27.42
N ALA A 140 11.36 19.18 -27.17
CA ALA A 140 10.62 18.11 -27.84
C ALA A 140 9.12 18.16 -27.48
N LYS A 141 8.25 18.00 -28.47
CA LYS A 141 6.79 17.99 -28.25
C LYS A 141 6.34 16.74 -27.49
N ASP A 142 6.89 15.59 -27.88
CA ASP A 142 6.56 14.29 -27.30
C ASP A 142 7.82 13.58 -26.79
N ALA A 143 7.67 12.84 -25.69
CA ALA A 143 8.69 11.92 -25.22
C ALA A 143 8.12 10.49 -25.22
N ARG A 144 8.61 9.65 -26.13
CA ARG A 144 8.09 8.28 -26.31
C ARG A 144 8.79 7.31 -25.39
N ILE A 145 8.00 6.54 -24.64
CA ILE A 145 8.47 5.42 -23.83
C ILE A 145 8.08 4.13 -24.54
N SER A 146 9.07 3.26 -24.80
CA SER A 146 8.82 1.98 -25.45
C SER A 146 8.14 1.01 -24.48
N THR A 147 7.02 0.43 -24.89
CA THR A 147 6.25 -0.58 -24.14
C THR A 147 5.81 -1.70 -25.07
N GLY A 148 5.27 -2.78 -24.51
CA GLY A 148 4.65 -3.87 -25.25
C GLY A 148 3.19 -3.69 -25.62
N GLY A 149 2.60 -2.52 -25.37
CA GLY A 149 1.22 -2.18 -25.73
C GLY A 149 0.15 -2.68 -24.75
N LYS A 150 0.55 -3.09 -23.54
CA LYS A 150 -0.33 -3.53 -22.44
C LYS A 150 -0.37 -2.54 -21.26
N GLU A 151 0.01 -1.28 -21.47
CA GLU A 151 -0.03 -0.23 -20.44
C GLU A 151 -1.44 0.04 -19.89
N LYS A 152 -2.48 -0.31 -20.65
CA LYS A 152 -3.89 -0.21 -20.22
C LYS A 152 -4.43 -1.51 -19.62
N GLU A 153 -3.72 -2.64 -19.74
CA GLU A 153 -4.09 -3.88 -19.07
C GLU A 153 -3.71 -3.76 -17.59
N ARG A 154 -4.67 -4.01 -16.71
CA ARG A 154 -4.47 -4.00 -15.26
C ARG A 154 -5.03 -5.28 -14.64
N PHE A 155 -4.53 -5.58 -13.46
CA PHE A 155 -5.08 -6.56 -12.54
C PHE A 155 -5.21 -5.92 -11.17
N THR A 156 -5.96 -6.57 -10.28
CA THR A 156 -6.12 -6.10 -8.91
C THR A 156 -5.32 -6.98 -7.97
N LEU A 157 -4.52 -6.34 -7.13
CA LEU A 157 -3.78 -6.99 -6.07
C LEU A 157 -4.49 -6.69 -4.74
N VAL A 158 -4.95 -7.74 -4.05
CA VAL A 158 -5.54 -7.64 -2.72
C VAL A 158 -4.48 -8.00 -1.69
N LEU A 159 -4.18 -7.07 -0.81
CA LEU A 159 -3.13 -7.16 0.20
C LEU A 159 -3.76 -7.09 1.59
N ALA A 160 -3.19 -7.81 2.55
CA ALA A 160 -3.61 -7.71 3.93
C ALA A 160 -2.44 -7.92 4.89
N VAL A 161 -2.48 -7.20 6.01
CA VAL A 161 -1.44 -7.19 7.05
C VAL A 161 -2.07 -7.24 8.43
N MET A 162 -1.31 -7.77 9.38
CA MET A 162 -1.65 -7.81 10.80
C MET A 162 -0.84 -6.74 11.54
N ALA A 163 -1.41 -6.17 12.61
CA ALA A 163 -0.78 -5.12 13.40
C ALA A 163 0.50 -5.57 14.11
N ASP A 164 0.67 -6.87 14.35
CA ASP A 164 1.91 -7.46 14.87
C ASP A 164 3.06 -7.53 13.82
N GLY A 165 2.84 -6.97 12.62
CA GLY A 165 3.80 -6.89 11.54
C GLY A 165 3.74 -8.05 10.56
N LYS A 166 2.93 -9.08 10.81
CA LYS A 166 2.86 -10.24 9.92
C LYS A 166 2.02 -9.92 8.67
N LYS A 167 2.41 -10.49 7.53
CA LYS A 167 1.75 -10.28 6.23
C LYS A 167 0.88 -11.47 5.86
N VAL A 168 -0.27 -11.21 5.27
CA VAL A 168 -1.15 -12.24 4.69
C VAL A 168 -0.73 -12.52 3.24
N SER A 169 -0.91 -13.75 2.78
CA SER A 169 -0.65 -14.13 1.38
C SER A 169 -1.52 -13.28 0.42
N PRO A 170 -0.92 -12.58 -0.56
CA PRO A 170 -1.67 -11.76 -1.51
C PRO A 170 -2.65 -12.56 -2.36
N ARG A 171 -3.68 -11.86 -2.87
CA ARG A 171 -4.53 -12.35 -3.96
C ARG A 171 -4.36 -11.50 -5.20
N ILE A 172 -4.20 -12.14 -6.37
CA ILE A 172 -4.26 -11.43 -7.66
C ILE A 172 -5.56 -11.77 -8.39
N ILE A 173 -6.28 -10.75 -8.85
CA ILE A 173 -7.47 -10.88 -9.68
C ILE A 173 -7.11 -10.40 -11.09
N PHE A 174 -6.95 -11.34 -12.02
CA PHE A 174 -6.68 -11.04 -13.42
C PHE A 174 -7.95 -10.73 -14.20
N LYS A 175 -7.81 -9.94 -15.27
CA LYS A 175 -8.87 -9.71 -16.23
C LYS A 175 -9.09 -10.96 -17.08
N GLY A 176 -10.33 -11.46 -17.15
CA GLY A 176 -10.70 -12.57 -18.03
C GLY A 176 -12.06 -13.17 -17.72
N THR A 177 -12.43 -14.24 -18.43
CA THR A 177 -13.67 -14.97 -18.14
C THR A 177 -13.46 -15.88 -16.93
N PRO A 178 -14.23 -15.70 -15.84
CA PRO A 178 -14.18 -16.60 -14.70
C PRO A 178 -14.56 -18.03 -15.09
N PHE A 179 -13.97 -19.00 -14.40
CA PHE A 179 -14.40 -20.40 -14.50
C PHE A 179 -15.16 -20.78 -13.24
N THR A 180 -16.40 -21.24 -13.40
CA THR A 180 -17.20 -21.81 -12.33
C THR A 180 -17.32 -23.31 -12.57
N PRO A 181 -16.71 -24.16 -11.71
CA PRO A 181 -16.89 -25.59 -11.80
C PRO A 181 -18.38 -25.95 -11.65
N PRO A 182 -18.86 -26.98 -12.36
CA PRO A 182 -20.23 -27.44 -12.19
C PRO A 182 -20.44 -28.00 -10.78
N THR A 183 -21.55 -27.63 -10.14
CA THR A 183 -21.93 -28.11 -8.79
C THR A 183 -22.33 -29.58 -8.74
N VAL A 184 -22.72 -30.15 -9.88
CA VAL A 184 -23.09 -31.58 -10.01
C VAL A 184 -22.30 -32.18 -11.15
N SER A 185 -21.57 -33.27 -10.86
CA SER A 185 -20.85 -34.05 -11.87
C SER A 185 -21.85 -34.69 -12.83
N GLY A 186 -21.63 -34.51 -14.13
CA GLY A 186 -22.49 -35.07 -15.18
C GLY A 186 -21.68 -35.28 -16.46
N LYS A 187 -22.09 -36.26 -17.28
CA LYS A 187 -21.43 -36.54 -18.56
C LYS A 187 -21.36 -35.26 -19.41
N GLY A 188 -20.15 -34.89 -19.84
CA GLY A 188 -19.89 -33.72 -20.68
C GLY A 188 -19.60 -32.40 -19.95
N LYS A 189 -19.72 -32.34 -18.61
CA LYS A 189 -19.41 -31.12 -17.85
C LYS A 189 -17.92 -31.05 -17.50
N SER A 190 -17.18 -30.12 -18.10
CA SER A 190 -15.75 -29.92 -17.82
C SER A 190 -15.54 -29.41 -16.38
N THR A 191 -14.65 -30.07 -15.64
CA THR A 191 -14.17 -29.60 -14.32
C THR A 191 -12.95 -28.67 -14.43
N LEU A 192 -12.43 -28.48 -15.64
CA LEU A 192 -11.30 -27.61 -15.91
C LEU A 192 -11.71 -26.39 -16.75
N PRO A 193 -11.07 -25.23 -16.55
CA PRO A 193 -11.23 -24.08 -17.41
C PRO A 193 -10.81 -24.36 -18.85
N ARG A 194 -11.32 -23.56 -19.79
CA ARG A 194 -10.95 -23.62 -21.21
C ARG A 194 -9.43 -23.50 -21.38
N LYS A 195 -8.80 -24.45 -22.09
CA LYS A 195 -7.35 -24.44 -22.38
C LYS A 195 -6.90 -23.07 -22.92
N ASN A 196 -5.75 -22.60 -22.44
CA ASN A 196 -5.14 -21.29 -22.77
C ASN A 196 -5.96 -20.06 -22.36
N SER A 197 -7.02 -20.20 -21.55
CA SER A 197 -7.64 -19.05 -20.87
C SER A 197 -6.83 -18.65 -19.63
N VAL A 198 -6.99 -17.42 -19.16
CA VAL A 198 -6.37 -16.96 -17.90
C VAL A 198 -6.77 -17.86 -16.73
N ALA A 199 -8.03 -18.29 -16.67
CA ALA A 199 -8.50 -19.21 -15.64
C ALA A 199 -7.77 -20.57 -15.73
N TRP A 200 -7.43 -21.04 -16.92
CA TRP A 200 -6.64 -22.25 -17.12
C TRP A 200 -5.17 -22.05 -16.76
N GLU A 201 -4.57 -20.91 -17.12
CA GLU A 201 -3.19 -20.53 -16.77
C GLU A 201 -2.99 -20.58 -15.24
N ILE A 202 -3.87 -19.94 -14.47
CA ILE A 202 -3.75 -19.82 -13.01
C ILE A 202 -4.36 -21.00 -12.23
N HIS A 203 -4.99 -21.96 -12.91
CA HIS A 203 -5.60 -23.11 -12.26
C HIS A 203 -4.53 -23.88 -11.45
N PRO A 204 -4.82 -24.38 -10.23
CA PRO A 204 -3.82 -25.05 -9.39
C PRO A 204 -3.02 -26.16 -10.08
N ALA A 205 -3.65 -26.90 -11.00
CA ALA A 205 -3.00 -27.96 -11.78
C ALA A 205 -2.02 -27.46 -12.87
N ASN A 206 -2.09 -26.19 -13.26
CA ASN A 206 -1.33 -25.63 -14.38
C ASN A 206 -0.42 -24.47 -13.97
N ARG A 207 -0.76 -23.73 -12.91
CA ARG A 207 -0.14 -22.44 -12.54
C ARG A 207 1.39 -22.48 -12.45
N ALA A 208 1.96 -23.56 -11.92
CA ALA A 208 3.40 -23.74 -11.83
C ALA A 208 4.07 -23.81 -13.22
N LYS A 209 3.42 -24.46 -14.21
CA LYS A 209 3.91 -24.56 -15.59
C LYS A 209 3.88 -23.21 -16.32
N HIS A 210 3.03 -22.30 -15.87
CA HIS A 210 2.90 -20.94 -16.41
C HIS A 210 3.64 -19.89 -15.57
N GLY A 211 4.54 -20.32 -14.68
CA GLY A 211 5.38 -19.42 -13.90
C GLY A 211 4.65 -18.63 -12.81
N HIS A 212 3.41 -19.00 -12.48
CA HIS A 212 2.72 -18.41 -11.34
C HIS A 212 3.18 -19.07 -10.03
N PRO A 213 3.38 -18.30 -8.95
CA PRO A 213 3.70 -18.84 -7.65
C PRO A 213 2.69 -19.91 -7.19
N ALA A 214 3.18 -21.12 -6.93
CA ALA A 214 2.36 -22.22 -6.45
C ALA A 214 1.95 -22.04 -4.98
N ASN A 215 2.80 -21.41 -4.16
CA ASN A 215 2.58 -21.19 -2.73
C ASN A 215 2.66 -19.70 -2.38
N GLY A 216 1.89 -19.30 -1.36
CA GLY A 216 1.92 -17.95 -0.80
C GLY A 216 1.14 -16.90 -1.59
N MET A 217 0.34 -17.32 -2.58
CA MET A 217 -0.60 -16.45 -3.29
C MET A 217 -1.87 -17.20 -3.68
N SER A 218 -2.99 -16.48 -3.65
CA SER A 218 -4.25 -16.94 -4.25
C SER A 218 -4.54 -16.15 -5.52
N PHE A 219 -5.34 -16.73 -6.42
CA PHE A 219 -5.64 -16.11 -7.70
C PHE A 219 -7.14 -16.15 -8.02
N GLY A 220 -7.59 -15.18 -8.79
CA GLY A 220 -8.95 -15.03 -9.30
C GLY A 220 -8.96 -14.51 -10.73
N VAL A 221 -10.11 -14.67 -11.40
CA VAL A 221 -10.35 -14.13 -12.74
C VAL A 221 -11.68 -13.43 -12.75
N GLN A 222 -11.71 -12.17 -13.17
CA GLN A 222 -12.92 -11.36 -13.24
C GLN A 222 -12.91 -10.56 -14.55
N GLU A 223 -14.07 -10.35 -15.18
CA GLU A 223 -14.17 -9.81 -16.55
C GLU A 223 -13.50 -8.43 -16.74
N LYS A 224 -13.52 -7.61 -15.69
CA LYS A 224 -12.95 -6.26 -15.63
C LYS A 224 -11.83 -6.14 -14.59
N SER A 225 -11.41 -7.28 -14.02
CA SER A 225 -10.45 -7.38 -12.92
C SER A 225 -10.82 -6.53 -11.69
N TRP A 226 -12.10 -6.31 -11.40
CA TRP A 226 -12.55 -5.61 -10.19
C TRP A 226 -12.81 -6.60 -9.05
N SER A 227 -12.78 -6.10 -7.81
CA SER A 227 -13.18 -6.87 -6.63
C SER A 227 -14.71 -6.82 -6.50
N ASP A 228 -15.36 -7.94 -6.74
CA ASP A 228 -16.79 -8.16 -6.47
C ASP A 228 -16.96 -9.16 -5.31
N GLN A 229 -18.20 -9.41 -4.88
CA GLN A 229 -18.49 -10.30 -3.76
C GLN A 229 -17.87 -11.70 -3.93
N ARG A 230 -17.79 -12.24 -5.16
CA ARG A 230 -17.17 -13.53 -5.43
C ARG A 230 -15.67 -13.47 -5.17
N GLU A 231 -14.99 -12.43 -5.65
CA GLU A 231 -13.57 -12.26 -5.42
C GLU A 231 -13.23 -11.95 -3.95
N CYS A 232 -14.08 -11.20 -3.25
CA CYS A 232 -13.98 -11.01 -1.81
C CYS A 232 -14.07 -12.34 -1.04
N ASN A 233 -15.05 -13.19 -1.37
CA ASN A 233 -15.16 -14.53 -0.77
C ASN A 233 -13.98 -15.45 -1.14
N GLY A 234 -13.45 -15.30 -2.36
CA GLY A 234 -12.22 -15.95 -2.80
C GLY A 234 -11.01 -15.50 -1.99
N TRP A 235 -10.93 -14.21 -1.63
CA TRP A 235 -9.91 -13.68 -0.72
C TRP A 235 -10.07 -14.19 0.70
N ILE A 236 -11.29 -14.26 1.24
CA ILE A 236 -11.53 -14.84 2.58
C ILE A 236 -10.95 -16.25 2.63
N SER A 237 -11.34 -17.09 1.67
CA SER A 237 -10.97 -18.52 1.65
C SER A 237 -9.50 -18.74 1.33
N GLY A 238 -8.95 -18.01 0.36
CA GLY A 238 -7.61 -18.22 -0.18
C GLY A 238 -6.49 -17.43 0.50
N SER A 239 -6.83 -16.44 1.33
CA SER A 239 -5.87 -15.55 1.96
C SER A 239 -6.21 -15.31 3.44
N TRP A 240 -7.40 -14.76 3.76
CA TRP A 240 -7.70 -14.27 5.11
C TRP A 240 -7.85 -15.37 6.17
N LYS A 241 -8.47 -16.50 5.82
CA LYS A 241 -8.54 -17.69 6.70
C LYS A 241 -7.18 -18.36 6.90
N LEU A 242 -6.20 -18.02 6.06
CA LEU A 242 -4.82 -18.50 6.15
C LEU A 242 -3.89 -17.42 6.75
N ARG A 243 -4.46 -16.36 7.33
CA ARG A 243 -3.67 -15.28 7.94
C ARG A 243 -2.77 -15.82 9.05
N PRO A 244 -1.63 -15.15 9.30
CA PRO A 244 -0.81 -15.43 10.47
C PRO A 244 -1.58 -15.28 11.77
N ASN A 245 -1.15 -15.97 12.83
CA ASN A 245 -1.79 -16.00 14.15
C ASN A 245 -3.22 -16.53 14.17
N ASN A 246 -3.74 -17.03 13.05
CA ASN A 246 -5.01 -17.69 13.07
C ASN A 246 -4.92 -19.03 13.81
N GLY A 247 -6.07 -19.49 14.32
CA GLY A 247 -6.20 -20.84 14.83
C GLY A 247 -6.17 -21.87 13.69
N SER A 248 -7.13 -22.80 13.69
CA SER A 248 -7.27 -23.75 12.59
C SER A 248 -8.26 -23.24 11.53
N ILE A 249 -8.26 -23.84 10.34
CA ILE A 249 -9.23 -23.51 9.27
C ILE A 249 -10.70 -23.74 9.70
N VAL A 250 -10.89 -24.57 10.74
CA VAL A 250 -12.18 -24.94 11.34
C VAL A 250 -12.50 -24.06 12.56
N GLN A 251 -11.48 -23.62 13.31
CA GLN A 251 -11.62 -22.78 14.49
C GLN A 251 -10.76 -21.52 14.33
N GLN A 252 -11.38 -20.51 13.73
CA GLN A 252 -10.77 -19.21 13.46
C GLN A 252 -10.68 -18.40 14.75
N ARG A 253 -9.53 -17.76 14.98
CA ARG A 253 -9.40 -16.82 16.12
C ARG A 253 -10.20 -15.54 15.83
N PRO A 254 -10.78 -14.89 16.84
CA PRO A 254 -11.40 -13.59 16.68
C PRO A 254 -10.43 -12.60 16.04
N CYS A 255 -10.96 -11.69 15.22
CA CYS A 255 -10.15 -10.67 14.57
C CYS A 255 -10.98 -9.41 14.30
N ILE A 256 -10.34 -8.26 14.39
CA ILE A 256 -10.86 -6.96 13.95
C ILE A 256 -10.15 -6.63 12.64
N LEU A 257 -10.93 -6.41 11.58
CA LEU A 257 -10.43 -6.01 10.28
C LEU A 257 -10.86 -4.59 9.97
N VAL A 258 -9.88 -3.70 9.79
CA VAL A 258 -10.11 -2.33 9.37
C VAL A 258 -10.13 -2.27 7.84
N LEU A 259 -11.20 -1.73 7.27
CA LEU A 259 -11.42 -1.58 5.82
C LEU A 259 -11.82 -0.15 5.47
N ASP A 260 -11.60 0.28 4.24
CA ASP A 260 -12.16 1.53 3.73
C ASP A 260 -13.66 1.39 3.39
N ASP A 261 -14.31 2.54 3.17
CA ASP A 261 -15.73 2.63 2.84
C ASP A 261 -16.08 2.24 1.38
N PHE A 262 -15.31 1.33 0.78
CA PHE A 262 -15.56 0.90 -0.60
C PHE A 262 -16.85 0.06 -0.71
N LYS A 263 -17.58 0.24 -1.81
CA LYS A 263 -18.93 -0.35 -2.00
C LYS A 263 -18.97 -1.86 -1.80
N CYS A 264 -17.97 -2.60 -2.27
CA CYS A 264 -17.96 -4.06 -2.12
C CYS A 264 -17.57 -4.53 -0.70
N HIS A 265 -16.94 -3.68 0.12
CA HIS A 265 -16.65 -3.97 1.52
C HIS A 265 -17.88 -3.84 2.41
N LYS A 266 -18.80 -2.94 2.02
CA LYS A 266 -20.11 -2.77 2.66
C LYS A 266 -21.17 -3.79 2.23
N ASP A 267 -20.83 -4.70 1.33
CA ASP A 267 -21.74 -5.75 0.92
C ASP A 267 -22.07 -6.66 2.12
N GLU A 268 -23.37 -6.78 2.45
CA GLU A 268 -23.83 -7.53 3.62
C GLU A 268 -23.39 -9.00 3.58
N GLY A 269 -23.34 -9.61 2.39
CA GLY A 269 -22.91 -10.98 2.24
C GLY A 269 -21.40 -11.15 2.47
N PHE A 270 -20.60 -10.16 2.10
CA PHE A 270 -19.16 -10.15 2.43
C PHE A 270 -18.92 -9.98 3.93
N ILE A 271 -19.60 -9.03 4.58
CA ILE A 271 -19.49 -8.83 6.05
C ILE A 271 -19.97 -10.08 6.80
N ALA A 272 -21.09 -10.66 6.37
CA ALA A 272 -21.61 -11.90 6.95
C ALA A 272 -20.63 -13.07 6.76
N ALA A 273 -19.99 -13.19 5.60
CA ALA A 273 -18.97 -14.21 5.35
C ALA A 273 -17.73 -14.00 6.22
N LEU A 274 -17.26 -12.76 6.43
CA LEU A 274 -16.15 -12.47 7.37
C LEU A 274 -16.49 -12.91 8.79
N LYS A 275 -17.68 -12.57 9.28
CA LYS A 275 -18.13 -12.95 10.62
C LYS A 275 -18.28 -14.46 10.75
N ARG A 276 -18.98 -15.11 9.81
CA ARG A 276 -19.30 -16.53 9.84
C ARG A 276 -18.08 -17.43 9.60
N ASP A 277 -17.29 -17.12 8.58
CA ASP A 277 -16.26 -18.04 8.06
C ASP A 277 -14.85 -17.74 8.56
N ALA A 278 -14.60 -16.52 9.05
CA ALA A 278 -13.29 -16.04 9.49
C ALA A 278 -13.27 -15.49 10.93
N ASN A 279 -14.40 -15.50 11.64
CA ASN A 279 -14.55 -14.95 12.99
C ASN A 279 -14.03 -13.50 13.07
N THR A 280 -14.39 -12.69 12.07
CA THR A 280 -13.85 -11.34 11.88
C THR A 280 -14.97 -10.31 11.95
N ILE A 281 -14.80 -9.28 12.77
CA ILE A 281 -15.63 -8.07 12.76
C ILE A 281 -14.93 -6.98 11.94
N VAL A 282 -15.72 -6.09 11.34
CA VAL A 282 -15.20 -5.03 10.47
C VAL A 282 -15.43 -3.68 11.10
N ILE A 283 -14.40 -2.83 11.03
CA ILE A 283 -14.49 -1.40 11.34
C ILE A 283 -14.17 -0.64 10.07
N PHE A 284 -15.10 0.21 9.64
CA PHE A 284 -14.95 0.99 8.42
C PHE A 284 -14.26 2.32 8.69
N ILE A 285 -13.25 2.62 7.90
CA ILE A 285 -12.67 3.95 7.76
C ILE A 285 -13.62 4.76 6.88
N PRO A 286 -14.15 5.89 7.38
CA PRO A 286 -15.00 6.77 6.58
C PRO A 286 -14.31 7.26 5.30
N GLY A 287 -15.11 7.61 4.30
CA GLY A 287 -14.59 8.20 3.07
C GLY A 287 -13.68 9.39 3.34
N ARG A 288 -12.67 9.57 2.47
CA ARG A 288 -11.62 10.62 2.54
C ARG A 288 -10.54 10.41 3.62
N LEU A 289 -10.74 9.50 4.57
CA LEU A 289 -9.76 9.21 5.63
C LEU A 289 -8.80 8.07 5.30
N THR A 290 -8.96 7.39 4.18
CA THR A 290 -8.06 6.32 3.73
C THR A 290 -6.58 6.75 3.74
N PRO A 291 -6.18 7.93 3.22
CA PRO A 291 -4.78 8.35 3.26
C PRO A 291 -4.23 8.59 4.66
N LEU A 292 -5.07 8.69 5.68
CA LEU A 292 -4.69 8.92 7.07
C LEU A 292 -4.72 7.63 7.91
N LEU A 293 -5.80 6.85 7.78
CA LEU A 293 -6.12 5.73 8.69
C LEU A 293 -5.91 4.33 8.08
N GLN A 294 -5.57 4.21 6.79
CA GLN A 294 -5.39 2.93 6.11
C GLN A 294 -3.90 2.58 5.95
N PRO A 295 -3.35 1.63 6.75
CA PRO A 295 -1.93 1.25 6.71
C PRO A 295 -1.41 0.90 5.31
N LEU A 296 -2.19 0.16 4.53
CA LEU A 296 -1.81 -0.25 3.18
C LEU A 296 -1.66 0.95 2.25
N ASP A 297 -2.59 1.90 2.25
CA ASP A 297 -2.52 3.07 1.38
C ASP A 297 -1.53 4.13 1.85
N ARG A 298 -1.39 4.31 3.16
CA ARG A 298 -0.45 5.28 3.75
C ARG A 298 0.98 5.03 3.27
N MET A 299 1.41 3.75 3.20
CA MET A 299 2.82 3.43 2.92
C MET A 299 3.05 2.18 2.06
N LEU A 300 2.43 1.04 2.40
CA LEU A 300 2.84 -0.26 1.84
C LEU A 300 2.53 -0.37 0.34
N ASN A 301 1.37 0.10 -0.12
CA ASN A 301 0.98 0.13 -1.52
C ASN A 301 1.95 0.97 -2.35
N LYS A 302 2.39 2.13 -1.83
CA LYS A 302 3.38 3.00 -2.50
C LYS A 302 4.71 2.28 -2.65
N GLN A 303 5.19 1.62 -1.60
CA GLN A 303 6.41 0.83 -1.66
C GLN A 303 6.33 -0.32 -2.67
N MET A 304 5.23 -1.07 -2.62
CA MET A 304 4.96 -2.18 -3.53
C MET A 304 5.01 -1.74 -4.99
N LYS A 305 4.28 -0.68 -5.33
CA LYS A 305 4.26 -0.12 -6.69
C LYS A 305 5.65 0.35 -7.12
N ARG A 306 6.44 0.93 -6.22
CA ARG A 306 7.82 1.34 -6.51
C ARG A 306 8.73 0.15 -6.83
N LEU A 307 8.63 -0.96 -6.10
CA LEU A 307 9.41 -2.16 -6.36
C LEU A 307 9.00 -2.85 -7.66
N LEU A 308 7.70 -2.93 -7.93
CA LEU A 308 7.17 -3.45 -9.19
C LEU A 308 7.66 -2.64 -10.39
N ARG A 309 7.69 -1.30 -10.26
CA ARG A 309 8.26 -0.41 -11.28
C ARG A 309 9.73 -0.71 -11.52
N ARG A 310 10.55 -0.87 -10.47
CA ARG A 310 11.98 -1.25 -10.62
C ARG A 310 12.15 -2.58 -11.36
N LYS A 311 11.35 -3.59 -11.01
CA LYS A 311 11.38 -4.90 -11.69
C LYS A 311 10.99 -4.80 -13.17
N TYR A 312 9.94 -4.05 -13.48
CA TYR A 312 9.55 -3.78 -14.86
C TYR A 312 10.62 -2.99 -15.63
N THR A 313 11.24 -1.97 -15.03
CA THR A 313 12.33 -1.22 -15.66
C THR A 313 13.49 -2.13 -16.02
N ALA A 314 13.95 -2.99 -15.10
CA ALA A 314 15.02 -3.95 -15.36
C ALA A 314 14.65 -4.95 -16.47
N TYR A 315 13.41 -5.43 -16.49
CA TYR A 315 12.89 -6.25 -17.58
C TYR A 315 12.92 -5.50 -18.91
N SER A 316 12.37 -4.28 -18.96
CA SER A 316 12.29 -3.47 -20.18
C SER A 316 13.66 -3.13 -20.78
N ALA A 317 14.69 -3.00 -19.95
CA ALA A 317 16.06 -2.74 -20.39
C ALA A 317 16.70 -3.94 -21.12
N SER A 318 16.25 -5.17 -20.81
CA SER A 318 16.74 -6.42 -21.42
C SER A 318 15.75 -7.07 -22.39
N ALA A 319 14.53 -6.54 -22.48
CA ALA A 319 13.48 -7.09 -23.33
C ALA A 319 13.80 -6.90 -24.82
N VAL A 320 13.61 -7.97 -25.58
CA VAL A 320 13.77 -7.95 -27.04
C VAL A 320 12.51 -7.37 -27.67
N ALA A 321 12.70 -6.45 -28.62
CA ALA A 321 11.61 -5.95 -29.45
C ALA A 321 11.15 -7.02 -30.44
N ASP A 322 9.84 -7.16 -30.59
CA ASP A 322 9.25 -8.03 -31.61
C ASP A 322 9.64 -7.54 -33.01
N ALA A 323 10.19 -8.44 -33.82
CA ALA A 323 10.80 -8.10 -35.11
C ALA A 323 9.82 -7.49 -36.12
N ARG A 324 8.51 -7.75 -35.96
CA ARG A 324 7.47 -7.24 -36.86
C ARG A 324 6.90 -5.91 -36.40
N SER A 325 6.59 -5.77 -35.11
CA SER A 325 5.93 -4.59 -34.56
C SER A 325 6.89 -3.53 -34.00
N GLY A 326 8.14 -3.89 -33.75
CA GLY A 326 9.14 -3.02 -33.11
C GLY A 326 8.85 -2.72 -31.63
N LYS A 327 7.79 -3.28 -31.06
CA LYS A 327 7.41 -3.10 -29.65
C LYS A 327 8.10 -4.12 -28.75
N LEU A 328 8.32 -3.77 -27.49
CA LEU A 328 8.84 -4.72 -26.52
C LEU A 328 7.87 -5.88 -26.34
N LYS A 329 8.36 -7.10 -26.12
CA LYS A 329 7.47 -8.17 -25.65
C LYS A 329 7.04 -7.84 -24.22
N PRO A 330 5.74 -7.79 -23.89
CA PRO A 330 5.30 -7.58 -22.52
C PRO A 330 5.62 -8.81 -21.65
N PRO A 331 5.85 -8.63 -20.34
CA PRO A 331 6.13 -9.73 -19.44
C PRO A 331 4.93 -10.69 -19.37
N GLU A 332 5.16 -11.97 -19.11
CA GLU A 332 4.08 -12.94 -18.91
C GLU A 332 3.42 -12.75 -17.53
N ARG A 333 2.16 -13.15 -17.36
CA ARG A 333 1.43 -12.98 -16.09
C ARG A 333 2.10 -13.72 -14.93
N GLY A 334 2.71 -14.88 -15.18
CA GLY A 334 3.48 -15.61 -14.17
C GLY A 334 4.67 -14.81 -13.65
N VAL A 335 5.40 -14.14 -14.56
CA VAL A 335 6.52 -13.25 -14.22
C VAL A 335 6.04 -12.09 -13.35
N VAL A 336 4.98 -11.40 -13.78
CA VAL A 336 4.41 -10.28 -13.00
C VAL A 336 3.86 -10.75 -11.65
N SER A 337 3.24 -11.94 -11.58
CA SER A 337 2.78 -12.53 -10.32
C SER A 337 3.94 -12.79 -9.36
N THR A 338 5.06 -13.28 -9.89
CA THR A 338 6.29 -13.52 -9.12
C THR A 338 6.87 -12.21 -8.60
N TRP A 339 6.89 -11.15 -9.42
CA TRP A 339 7.31 -9.82 -8.97
C TRP A 339 6.42 -9.27 -7.86
N CYS A 340 5.10 -9.45 -7.94
CA CYS A 340 4.18 -9.08 -6.85
C CYS A 340 4.50 -9.83 -5.57
N LYS A 341 4.77 -11.15 -5.65
CA LYS A 341 5.16 -11.94 -4.49
C LYS A 341 6.45 -11.42 -3.85
N GLU A 342 7.50 -11.29 -4.65
CA GLU A 342 8.83 -10.84 -4.18
C GLU A 342 8.78 -9.42 -3.60
N ALA A 343 8.03 -8.52 -4.25
CA ALA A 343 7.84 -7.17 -3.72
C ALA A 343 7.12 -7.23 -2.36
N TRP A 344 6.08 -8.05 -2.24
CA TRP A 344 5.34 -8.20 -0.99
C TRP A 344 6.19 -8.80 0.13
N GLU A 345 7.03 -9.76 -0.20
CA GLU A 345 7.94 -10.42 0.74
C GLU A 345 9.04 -9.48 1.24
N SER A 346 9.41 -8.46 0.47
CA SER A 346 10.49 -7.52 0.82
C SER A 346 10.18 -6.56 1.97
N SER A 347 8.91 -6.23 2.24
CA SER A 347 8.55 -5.34 3.37
C SER A 347 8.78 -6.03 4.71
N THR A 348 9.41 -5.37 5.68
CA THR A 348 9.71 -6.00 6.98
C THR A 348 8.52 -5.92 7.96
N PRO A 349 8.45 -6.78 8.99
CA PRO A 349 7.45 -6.67 10.04
C PRO A 349 7.45 -5.30 10.74
N GLU A 350 8.62 -4.69 10.93
CA GLU A 350 8.78 -3.38 11.55
C GLU A 350 8.16 -2.28 10.69
N THR A 351 8.30 -2.39 9.36
CA THR A 351 7.65 -1.48 8.42
C THR A 351 6.14 -1.54 8.57
N VAL A 352 5.58 -2.75 8.64
CA VAL A 352 4.13 -2.96 8.82
C VAL A 352 3.66 -2.39 10.16
N LYS A 353 4.33 -2.70 11.28
CA LYS A 353 4.00 -2.15 12.61
C LYS A 353 3.99 -0.62 12.60
N THR A 354 5.02 -0.02 11.99
CA THR A 354 5.13 1.44 11.85
C THR A 354 3.94 2.03 11.09
N CYS A 355 3.45 1.34 10.04
CA CYS A 355 2.27 1.81 9.30
C CYS A 355 1.01 1.84 10.18
N PHE A 356 0.77 0.81 11.00
CA PHE A 356 -0.36 0.78 11.93
C PHE A 356 -0.26 1.88 12.98
N MET A 357 0.93 2.12 13.52
CA MET A 357 1.18 3.17 14.50
C MET A 357 0.93 4.57 13.92
N ILE A 358 1.46 4.87 12.73
CA ILE A 358 1.23 6.16 12.04
C ILE A 358 -0.25 6.37 11.72
N CYS A 359 -1.00 5.30 11.46
CA CYS A 359 -2.45 5.34 11.24
C CYS A 359 -3.28 5.38 12.53
N GLY A 360 -2.64 5.35 13.71
CA GLY A 360 -3.33 5.44 15.00
C GLY A 360 -4.06 4.15 15.40
N LEU A 361 -3.78 3.04 14.72
CA LEU A 361 -4.52 1.79 14.91
C LEU A 361 -3.93 0.90 16.01
N THR A 362 -2.69 1.16 16.41
CA THR A 362 -1.97 0.42 17.48
C THR A 362 -1.47 1.37 18.57
N LEU A 363 -2.27 2.40 18.88
CA LEU A 363 -2.02 3.24 20.04
C LEU A 363 -2.33 2.46 21.32
N ALA A 364 -1.63 2.79 22.40
CA ALA A 364 -1.89 2.22 23.72
C ALA A 364 -3.39 2.16 24.05
N LEU A 365 -3.84 1.02 24.55
CA LEU A 365 -5.28 0.79 24.82
C LEU A 365 -5.84 1.73 25.90
N ASP A 366 -4.98 2.25 26.78
CA ASP A 366 -5.34 3.19 27.83
C ASP A 366 -5.38 4.66 27.36
N GLY A 367 -5.09 4.92 26.07
CA GLY A 367 -5.08 6.26 25.48
C GLY A 367 -3.89 7.14 25.84
N SER A 368 -2.85 6.58 26.47
CA SER A 368 -1.65 7.34 26.83
C SER A 368 -0.88 7.90 25.63
N GLU A 369 -1.03 7.31 24.44
CA GLU A 369 -0.29 7.69 23.22
C GLU A 369 -1.09 8.59 22.24
N ASP A 370 -2.34 8.92 22.57
CA ASP A 370 -3.22 9.67 21.67
C ASP A 370 -2.68 11.02 21.25
N HIS A 371 -2.10 11.73 22.22
CA HIS A 371 -1.54 13.05 22.02
C HIS A 371 -0.42 13.03 20.97
N ALA A 372 0.46 12.02 21.00
CA ALA A 372 1.59 11.91 20.10
C ALA A 372 1.14 11.65 18.66
N TRP A 373 0.06 10.86 18.50
CA TRP A 373 -0.54 10.58 17.20
C TRP A 373 -1.25 11.81 16.61
N CYS A 374 -2.01 12.52 17.43
CA CYS A 374 -2.69 13.75 17.02
C CYS A 374 -1.69 14.85 16.67
N GLU A 375 -0.65 15.04 17.49
CA GLU A 375 0.42 15.99 17.21
C GLU A 375 1.12 15.70 15.88
N HIS A 376 1.39 14.41 15.60
CA HIS A 376 2.02 13.99 14.34
C HIS A 376 1.14 14.28 13.11
N ASN A 377 -0.18 14.09 13.21
CA ASN A 377 -1.07 14.16 12.04
C ASN A 377 -1.80 15.51 11.88
N PHE A 378 -1.98 16.27 12.97
CA PHE A 378 -2.77 17.51 12.99
C PHE A 378 -1.95 18.75 13.38
N GLY A 379 -0.70 18.60 13.81
CA GLY A 379 0.15 19.73 14.21
C GLY A 379 -0.15 20.26 15.62
N GLU A 380 0.36 21.45 15.96
CA GLU A 380 0.37 21.99 17.34
C GLU A 380 -1.02 22.36 17.89
N ASP A 381 -2.01 22.66 17.03
CA ASP A 381 -3.37 23.07 17.43
C ASP A 381 -4.28 21.89 17.84
N TYR A 382 -3.74 20.67 17.95
CA TYR A 382 -4.51 19.44 18.17
C TYR A 382 -5.18 19.32 19.55
N ARG A 383 -4.75 20.10 20.55
CA ARG A 383 -5.20 19.95 21.94
C ARG A 383 -6.66 20.37 22.11
N ASP A 384 -7.03 21.53 21.57
CA ASP A 384 -8.41 22.03 21.61
C ASP A 384 -9.33 21.10 20.81
N LEU A 385 -8.84 20.59 19.67
CA LEU A 385 -9.52 19.59 18.87
C LEU A 385 -9.78 18.29 19.65
N LEU A 386 -8.78 17.77 20.38
CA LEU A 386 -8.92 16.54 21.15
C LEU A 386 -9.96 16.67 22.27
N GLU A 387 -9.96 17.77 23.00
CA GLU A 387 -10.92 18.01 24.08
C GLU A 387 -12.35 18.14 23.53
N GLU A 388 -12.55 18.92 22.48
CA GLU A 388 -13.85 19.10 21.83
C GLU A 388 -14.37 17.79 21.24
N GLN A 389 -13.55 17.11 20.44
CA GLN A 389 -13.97 15.89 19.74
C GLN A 389 -14.20 14.72 20.69
N ARG A 390 -13.41 14.61 21.78
CA ARG A 390 -13.66 13.63 22.85
C ARG A 390 -14.96 13.93 23.58
N ALA A 391 -15.25 15.18 23.89
CA ALA A 391 -16.49 15.58 24.55
C ALA A 391 -17.72 15.26 23.67
N VAL A 392 -17.65 15.58 22.38
CA VAL A 392 -18.71 15.25 21.40
C VAL A 392 -18.91 13.74 21.31
N TRP A 393 -17.83 12.98 21.15
CA TRP A 393 -17.92 11.52 21.02
C TRP A 393 -18.52 10.86 22.27
N LEU A 394 -18.11 11.27 23.48
CA LEU A 394 -18.66 10.78 24.74
C LEU A 394 -20.13 11.16 24.93
N ALA A 395 -20.55 12.33 24.44
CA ALA A 395 -21.95 12.74 24.48
C ALA A 395 -22.83 11.86 23.56
N GLU A 396 -22.31 11.45 22.41
CA GLU A 396 -23.00 10.56 21.46
C GLU A 396 -22.99 9.08 21.88
N HIS A 397 -22.05 8.67 22.73
CA HIS A 397 -21.84 7.28 23.17
C HIS A 397 -21.87 7.20 24.72
N ALA A 398 -22.96 7.69 25.31
CA ALA A 398 -23.10 7.83 26.76
C ALA A 398 -23.05 6.51 27.56
N ASP A 399 -23.15 5.37 26.88
CA ASP A 399 -23.01 4.02 27.42
C ASP A 399 -21.57 3.49 27.40
N VAL A 400 -20.62 4.22 26.80
CA VAL A 400 -19.22 3.82 26.68
C VAL A 400 -18.34 4.63 27.63
N THR A 401 -17.72 3.95 28.59
CA THR A 401 -16.69 4.53 29.47
C THR A 401 -15.31 4.25 28.88
N LEU A 402 -14.69 5.24 28.25
CA LEU A 402 -13.27 5.14 27.85
C LEU A 402 -12.36 5.67 28.97
N PRO A 403 -11.13 5.14 29.10
CA PRO A 403 -10.11 5.72 29.97
C PRO A 403 -9.96 7.24 29.76
N PRO A 404 -9.62 8.01 30.83
CA PRO A 404 -9.38 9.44 30.70
C PRO A 404 -8.19 9.71 29.78
N LEU A 405 -8.34 10.67 28.86
CA LEU A 405 -7.26 11.10 27.97
C LEU A 405 -6.11 11.65 28.81
N LYS A 406 -4.91 11.08 28.66
CA LYS A 406 -3.71 11.54 29.36
C LYS A 406 -2.95 12.51 28.46
N LEU A 407 -3.32 13.79 28.51
CA LEU A 407 -2.58 14.85 27.80
C LEU A 407 -1.25 15.16 28.52
N PRO A 408 -0.11 15.22 27.82
CA PRO A 408 1.15 15.65 28.41
C PRO A 408 1.09 17.13 28.81
N LYS A 409 1.74 17.47 29.92
CA LYS A 409 1.60 18.79 30.55
C LYS A 409 2.33 19.95 29.84
N VAL A 410 3.21 19.72 28.85
CA VAL A 410 4.01 20.77 28.17
C VAL A 410 4.44 20.31 26.76
N PRO A 411 4.47 21.16 25.71
CA PRO A 411 5.00 20.78 24.39
C PRO A 411 6.54 20.82 24.37
N GLY A 412 7.17 19.71 23.98
CA GLY A 412 8.58 19.65 23.59
C GLY A 412 8.66 19.60 22.07
N GLY A 413 9.51 20.43 21.47
CA GLY A 413 9.49 20.74 20.04
C GLY A 413 9.51 19.57 19.04
N PHE A 414 9.06 19.92 17.83
CA PHE A 414 8.79 19.10 16.63
C PHE A 414 9.78 17.98 16.28
N ASP A 415 11.05 18.07 16.66
CA ASP A 415 12.08 17.10 16.28
C ASP A 415 12.18 15.85 17.18
N SER A 416 11.33 15.74 18.21
CA SER A 416 11.39 14.67 19.21
C SER A 416 10.23 13.65 19.19
N ASN A 417 9.27 13.76 18.25
CA ASN A 417 8.13 12.84 18.19
C ASN A 417 8.57 11.43 17.75
N PRO A 418 8.35 10.37 18.56
CA PRO A 418 8.76 9.00 18.26
C PRO A 418 8.10 8.43 16.98
N ILE A 419 6.89 8.87 16.64
CA ILE A 419 6.19 8.46 15.41
C ILE A 419 6.91 9.03 14.18
N THR A 420 7.31 10.30 14.22
CA THR A 420 8.06 10.96 13.15
C THR A 420 9.44 10.32 12.96
N ALA A 421 10.13 9.98 14.06
CA ALA A 421 11.41 9.29 14.01
C ALA A 421 11.28 7.89 13.39
N ALA A 422 10.27 7.12 13.81
CA ALA A 422 9.99 5.79 13.25
C ALA A 422 9.63 5.86 11.75
N GLN A 423 8.85 6.86 11.33
CA GLN A 423 8.55 7.07 9.91
C GLN A 423 9.82 7.34 9.11
N LYS A 424 10.65 8.30 9.55
CA LYS A 424 11.92 8.64 8.89
C LYS A 424 12.88 7.45 8.84
N GLU A 425 12.93 6.64 9.88
CA GLU A 425 13.75 5.43 9.93
C GLU A 425 13.30 4.39 8.89
N VAL A 426 12.00 4.14 8.79
CA VAL A 426 11.43 3.22 7.78
C VAL A 426 11.65 3.77 6.37
N GLU A 427 11.45 5.07 6.17
CA GLU A 427 11.69 5.75 4.89
C GLU A 427 13.18 5.81 4.50
N GLY A 428 14.09 5.83 5.49
CA GLY A 428 15.54 5.76 5.27
C GLY A 428 16.05 4.34 5.02
N LYS A 429 15.44 3.33 5.64
CA LYS A 429 15.74 1.89 5.43
C LYS A 429 15.19 1.36 4.11
N LEU A 430 14.18 2.02 3.58
CA LEU A 430 13.76 1.82 2.21
C LEU A 430 14.96 2.07 1.29
N LEU A 431 15.54 0.99 0.75
CA LEU A 431 16.71 1.00 -0.15
C LEU A 431 16.75 2.30 -0.94
N PRO A 432 17.77 3.16 -0.74
CA PRO A 432 17.80 4.48 -1.32
C PRO A 432 17.44 4.33 -2.79
N TYR A 433 16.28 4.87 -3.13
CA TYR A 433 16.17 5.44 -4.45
C TYR A 433 17.35 6.40 -4.51
N VAL A 434 18.18 6.31 -5.54
CA VAL A 434 18.95 7.49 -5.91
C VAL A 434 17.87 8.51 -6.18
N ALA A 435 17.62 9.37 -5.19
CA ALA A 435 16.77 10.51 -5.33
C ALA A 435 17.37 11.32 -6.47
N ASP A 436 16.80 11.16 -7.65
CA ASP A 436 16.75 12.27 -8.57
C ASP A 436 15.90 13.33 -7.86
N GLU A 437 16.40 14.56 -7.72
CA GLU A 437 15.89 15.70 -6.91
C GLU A 437 14.46 16.14 -7.29
N SER A 438 13.50 15.22 -7.32
CA SER A 438 12.15 15.42 -7.87
C SER A 438 11.04 14.85 -6.98
N ASP A 439 11.38 14.31 -5.81
CA ASP A 439 10.40 13.93 -4.77
C ASP A 439 10.26 14.99 -3.67
N SER A 440 10.92 16.16 -3.80
CA SER A 440 10.50 17.35 -3.06
C SER A 440 9.14 17.79 -3.60
N GLU A 441 8.13 17.78 -2.75
CA GLU A 441 6.88 18.50 -3.02
C GLU A 441 7.24 19.93 -3.48
N VAL A 442 6.63 20.37 -4.57
CA VAL A 442 6.74 21.77 -4.99
C VAL A 442 6.00 22.58 -3.92
N GLU A 443 6.74 23.10 -2.94
CA GLU A 443 6.33 24.33 -2.29
C GLU A 443 6.28 25.38 -3.39
N VAL A 444 5.07 25.84 -3.71
CA VAL A 444 4.90 27.09 -4.45
C VAL A 444 5.42 28.19 -3.52
N LEU A 445 6.71 28.48 -3.64
CA LEU A 445 7.24 29.73 -3.15
C LEU A 445 6.63 30.81 -4.05
N GLU A 446 5.65 31.53 -3.51
CA GLU A 446 5.21 32.81 -4.07
C GLU A 446 6.46 33.69 -4.22
N GLY A 447 6.90 33.83 -5.46
CA GLY A 447 8.07 34.61 -5.83
C GLY A 447 7.91 35.03 -7.27
N ASP A 448 7.43 36.27 -7.44
CA ASP A 448 7.23 36.98 -8.70
C ASP A 448 8.32 36.65 -9.73
N SER A 449 7.97 35.85 -10.73
CA SER A 449 8.66 35.85 -12.02
C SER A 449 7.71 35.34 -13.10
N ASP A 450 7.54 36.18 -14.11
CA ASP A 450 6.59 36.05 -15.22
C ASP A 450 6.72 34.70 -15.93
N VAL A 451 5.73 33.82 -15.75
CA VAL A 451 5.52 32.63 -16.58
C VAL A 451 4.49 33.00 -17.64
N GLU A 452 4.94 33.22 -18.87
CA GLU A 452 4.04 33.36 -20.02
C GLU A 452 3.32 32.02 -20.28
N VAL A 453 2.02 32.00 -20.01
CA VAL A 453 1.10 30.93 -20.38
C VAL A 453 0.73 31.12 -21.84
N VAL A 454 1.20 30.23 -22.73
CA VAL A 454 0.76 30.20 -24.12
C VAL A 454 -0.49 29.31 -24.22
N GLU A 455 -1.67 29.93 -24.25
CA GLU A 455 -2.93 29.24 -24.52
C GLU A 455 -3.01 28.79 -26.00
N GLY A 456 -2.94 27.48 -26.22
CA GLY A 456 -3.29 26.87 -27.50
C GLY A 456 -4.79 26.58 -27.56
N GLN A 457 -5.56 27.38 -28.31
CA GLN A 457 -6.95 27.07 -28.62
C GLN A 457 -7.06 25.86 -29.57
N GLY A 458 -7.80 24.83 -29.15
CA GLY A 458 -8.58 23.98 -30.04
C GLY A 458 -8.40 22.45 -29.94
N GLY A 459 -9.45 21.76 -29.48
CA GLY A 459 -9.84 20.45 -30.03
C GLY A 459 -9.72 19.20 -29.14
N GLY A 460 -10.64 19.04 -28.18
CA GLY A 460 -11.22 17.77 -27.73
C GLY A 460 -10.37 16.48 -27.77
N GLY A 461 -9.41 16.36 -26.86
CA GLY A 461 -8.73 15.10 -26.52
C GLY A 461 -8.12 15.24 -25.14
N ALA A 462 -8.29 14.25 -24.26
CA ALA A 462 -7.71 14.26 -22.93
C ALA A 462 -6.18 14.07 -23.02
N GLU A 463 -5.46 15.15 -23.29
CA GLU A 463 -4.01 15.23 -23.19
C GLU A 463 -3.65 15.56 -21.73
N GLY A 464 -2.85 14.70 -21.11
CA GLY A 464 -2.27 15.00 -19.81
C GLY A 464 -1.14 16.01 -20.00
N GLU A 465 -1.17 17.11 -19.25
CA GLU A 465 -0.10 18.11 -19.26
C GLU A 465 1.25 17.50 -18.85
N VAL A 466 2.28 17.81 -19.64
CA VAL A 466 3.67 17.41 -19.39
C VAL A 466 4.46 18.66 -19.06
N VAL A 467 5.03 18.74 -17.86
CA VAL A 467 5.89 19.86 -17.44
C VAL A 467 7.36 19.53 -17.72
N GLU A 468 8.12 20.52 -18.18
CA GLU A 468 9.57 20.42 -18.41
C GLU A 468 10.33 20.84 -17.12
N LEU A 469 11.27 20.00 -16.66
CA LEU A 469 12.08 20.23 -15.44
C LEU A 469 13.56 20.48 -15.76
#